data_AF-A0A8T4D7M1-F1
#
_entry.id   AF-A0A8T4D7M1-F1
#
_cell.length_a   1.000
_cell.length_b   1.000
_cell.length_c   1.000
_cell.angle_alpha   90.00
_cell.angle_beta   90.00
_cell.angle_gamma   90.00
#
_symmetry.space_group_name_H-M   'P 1'
#
loop_
_entity.id
_entity.type
_entity.pdbx_description
1 polymer ?
#
loop_
_entity_poly.entity_id
_entity_poly.type
_entity_poly.pdbx_seq_one_letter_code
_entity_poly.pdbx_strand_id
1 'polypeptide(L)'
;MIAVIAVVLVFFVLVILVATIGGGLRSHEQAEIALTDLDIAAEARGIADATLTIMTYLDNSGEAKSGEIELLVKAYDTNTNLLITSNTTEVGVINAGETISATTYLTLTKRNDYTFEIVIFEDGEGVLRGKRSIAKLSRLEPPSVAQIAIREIDFYVDAVEVDREKNREYAVINTTLYVDNLGKDVSDLRTLIKARDNETRLITDRKWLDLGYLKEGTTSLRYGDLQVLNGRDYVFEVQVWQSERIIKESSGMVFLSPFVNRTVVIAAEEKTVEISPEVEITDFMSAPTAPPRAYPTPVPEEPGFEALSAAFASFIVFSLLLKRRKGGA
;
A
#
# COMPACT_ATOMS: atom_id res chain seq x y z
N MET A 1 13.13 -78.93 24.62
CA MET A 1 12.79 -78.54 23.23
C MET A 1 11.44 -77.82 23.17
N ILE A 2 10.36 -78.39 23.73
CA ILE A 2 9.00 -77.79 23.76
C ILE A 2 8.97 -76.38 24.39
N ALA A 3 9.69 -76.17 25.50
CA ALA A 3 9.71 -74.87 26.18
C ALA A 3 10.40 -73.76 25.37
N VAL A 4 11.35 -74.08 24.50
CA VAL A 4 12.06 -73.09 23.66
C VAL A 4 11.17 -72.62 22.52
N ILE A 5 10.40 -73.53 21.94
CA ILE A 5 9.44 -73.24 20.86
C ILE A 5 8.32 -72.32 21.37
N ALA A 6 7.81 -72.57 22.59
CA ALA A 6 6.78 -71.73 23.20
C ALA A 6 7.24 -70.28 23.43
N VAL A 7 8.50 -70.08 23.86
CA VAL A 7 9.05 -68.74 24.12
C VAL A 7 9.26 -67.95 22.83
N VAL A 8 9.76 -68.60 21.77
CA VAL A 8 9.92 -67.96 20.45
C VAL A 8 8.57 -67.56 19.85
N LEU A 9 7.55 -68.39 20.05
CA LEU A 9 6.21 -68.15 19.52
C LEU A 9 5.52 -66.99 20.25
N VAL A 10 5.67 -66.89 21.57
CA VAL A 10 5.18 -65.75 22.35
C VAL A 10 5.90 -64.46 21.95
N PHE A 11 7.21 -64.51 21.69
CA PHE A 11 7.97 -63.35 21.21
C PHE A 11 7.48 -62.85 19.85
N PHE A 12 7.25 -63.76 18.89
CA PHE A 12 6.70 -63.39 17.58
C PHE A 12 5.29 -62.82 17.67
N VAL A 13 4.43 -63.39 18.53
CA VAL A 13 3.09 -62.84 18.77
C VAL A 13 3.17 -61.43 19.35
N LEU A 14 4.11 -61.17 20.26
CA LEU A 14 4.31 -59.84 20.85
C LEU A 14 4.82 -58.83 19.83
N VAL A 15 5.77 -59.22 18.97
CA VAL A 15 6.30 -58.36 17.89
C VAL A 15 5.22 -58.01 16.87
N ILE A 16 4.37 -58.99 16.50
CA ILE A 16 3.24 -58.75 15.61
C ILE A 16 2.20 -57.84 16.28
N LEU A 17 1.92 -58.03 17.57
CA LEU A 17 1.00 -57.17 18.33
C LEU A 17 1.53 -55.72 18.43
N VAL A 18 2.83 -55.53 18.62
CA VAL A 18 3.46 -54.20 18.62
C VAL A 18 3.46 -53.58 17.23
N ALA A 19 3.67 -54.38 16.18
CA ALA A 19 3.60 -53.92 14.79
C ALA A 19 2.17 -53.54 14.34
N THR A 20 1.12 -54.11 14.95
CA THR A 20 -0.28 -53.71 14.67
C THR A 20 -0.76 -52.54 15.54
N ILE A 21 -0.15 -52.31 16.70
CA ILE A 21 -0.41 -51.13 17.57
C ILE A 21 0.41 -49.91 17.12
N GLY A 22 1.48 -50.12 16.36
CA GLY A 22 2.18 -49.09 15.60
C GLY A 22 1.26 -48.52 14.53
N GLY A 23 0.35 -47.65 14.95
CA GLY A 23 -0.62 -46.98 14.10
C GLY A 23 0.09 -46.46 12.86
N GLY A 24 -0.38 -46.92 11.69
CA GLY A 24 0.04 -46.34 10.43
C GLY A 24 -0.01 -44.83 10.55
N LEU A 25 1.03 -44.16 10.05
CA LEU A 25 1.08 -42.72 9.89
C LEU A 25 -0.14 -42.31 9.06
N ARG A 26 -1.27 -42.05 9.73
CA ARG A 26 -2.43 -41.43 9.14
C ARG A 26 -1.94 -40.04 8.76
N SER A 27 -1.82 -39.77 7.46
CA SER A 27 -1.79 -38.39 7.01
C SER A 27 -3.07 -37.78 7.55
N HIS A 28 -2.97 -36.91 8.55
CA HIS A 28 -4.10 -36.06 8.85
C HIS A 28 -4.29 -35.22 7.60
N GLU A 29 -5.47 -35.33 6.99
CA GLU A 29 -5.92 -34.32 6.03
C GLU A 29 -5.86 -32.99 6.81
N GLN A 30 -4.92 -32.14 6.46
CA GLN A 30 -4.70 -30.84 7.08
C GLN A 30 -5.06 -29.77 6.06
N ALA A 31 -5.64 -28.68 6.55
CA ALA A 31 -5.73 -27.46 5.76
C ALA A 31 -4.33 -26.91 5.56
N GLU A 32 -4.06 -26.37 4.38
CA GLU A 32 -2.81 -25.71 4.05
C GLU A 32 -3.18 -24.32 3.52
N ILE A 33 -3.39 -23.39 4.45
CA ILE A 33 -3.73 -22.02 4.08
C ILE A 33 -2.47 -21.32 3.59
N ALA A 34 -2.61 -20.65 2.45
CA ALA A 34 -1.59 -19.79 1.87
C ALA A 34 -2.20 -18.42 1.51
N LEU A 35 -1.44 -17.37 1.79
CA LEU A 35 -1.70 -16.04 1.24
C LEU A 35 -1.09 -16.01 -0.17
N THR A 36 -1.94 -16.09 -1.19
CA THR A 36 -1.50 -16.23 -2.59
C THR A 36 -1.28 -14.88 -3.26
N ASP A 37 -2.15 -13.91 -2.99
CA ASP A 37 -2.05 -12.57 -3.57
C ASP A 37 -2.71 -11.50 -2.69
N LEU A 38 -2.37 -10.25 -2.96
CA LEU A 38 -2.91 -9.08 -2.27
C LEU A 38 -2.98 -7.87 -3.20
N ASP A 39 -4.21 -7.40 -3.43
CA ASP A 39 -4.51 -6.17 -4.15
C ASP A 39 -4.84 -5.03 -3.18
N ILE A 40 -4.35 -3.82 -3.49
CA ILE A 40 -4.66 -2.61 -2.72
C ILE A 40 -5.18 -1.54 -3.68
N ALA A 41 -6.42 -1.12 -3.48
CA ALA A 41 -6.96 0.09 -4.08
C ALA A 41 -6.97 1.22 -3.04
N ALA A 42 -6.67 2.44 -3.47
CA ALA A 42 -6.66 3.62 -2.61
C ALA A 42 -7.43 4.77 -3.27
N GLU A 43 -8.33 5.38 -2.51
CA GLU A 43 -9.16 6.50 -2.96
C GLU A 43 -9.08 7.65 -1.97
N ALA A 44 -8.88 8.87 -2.45
CA ALA A 44 -8.96 10.04 -1.58
C ALA A 44 -10.42 10.25 -1.13
N ARG A 45 -10.65 10.25 0.18
CA ARG A 45 -11.94 10.67 0.76
C ARG A 45 -12.04 12.20 0.85
N GLY A 46 -10.89 12.85 0.97
CA GLY A 46 -10.75 14.29 1.06
C GLY A 46 -9.30 14.74 0.92
N ILE A 47 -9.02 15.93 1.40
CA ILE A 47 -7.67 16.52 1.34
C ILE A 47 -6.69 15.71 2.21
N ALA A 48 -7.10 15.39 3.43
CA ALA A 48 -6.23 14.78 4.44
C ALA A 48 -6.26 13.25 4.42
N ASP A 49 -7.38 12.64 4.02
CA ASP A 49 -7.64 11.22 4.26
C ASP A 49 -7.87 10.45 2.97
N ALA A 50 -7.45 9.18 2.99
CA ALA A 50 -7.71 8.19 1.96
C ALA A 50 -8.32 6.93 2.58
N THR A 51 -9.22 6.31 1.84
CA THR A 51 -9.73 4.97 2.12
C THR A 51 -8.93 3.98 1.30
N LEU A 52 -8.49 2.91 1.94
CA LEU A 52 -7.84 1.78 1.29
C LEU A 52 -8.77 0.57 1.33
N THR A 53 -8.90 -0.09 0.20
CA THR A 53 -9.56 -1.37 0.02
C THR A 53 -8.48 -2.41 -0.21
N ILE A 54 -8.28 -3.30 0.76
CA ILE A 54 -7.25 -4.33 0.74
C ILE A 54 -7.95 -5.66 0.50
N MET A 55 -7.74 -6.23 -0.68
CA MET A 55 -8.32 -7.51 -1.07
C MET A 55 -7.23 -8.58 -0.97
N THR A 56 -7.47 -9.57 -0.12
CA THR A 56 -6.52 -10.62 0.23
C THR A 56 -7.04 -11.95 -0.31
N TYR A 57 -6.21 -12.66 -1.07
CA TYR A 57 -6.55 -13.97 -1.63
C TYR A 57 -5.93 -15.07 -0.77
N LEU A 58 -6.77 -15.96 -0.26
CA LEU A 58 -6.40 -17.07 0.60
C LEU A 58 -6.75 -18.37 -0.12
N ASP A 59 -5.75 -19.21 -0.31
CA ASP A 59 -5.90 -20.54 -0.90
C ASP A 59 -5.75 -21.61 0.17
N ASN A 60 -6.59 -22.63 0.13
CA ASN A 60 -6.41 -23.83 0.93
C ASN A 60 -6.00 -24.98 0.01
N SER A 61 -4.70 -25.19 -0.17
CA SER A 61 -4.16 -26.29 -0.99
C SER A 61 -4.21 -27.64 -0.29
N GLY A 62 -4.67 -27.67 0.97
CA GLY A 62 -4.77 -28.86 1.79
C GLY A 62 -5.93 -29.77 1.41
N GLU A 63 -5.88 -30.99 1.92
CA GLU A 63 -6.90 -32.04 1.67
C GLU A 63 -8.11 -31.91 2.62
N ALA A 64 -8.03 -31.07 3.65
CA ALA A 64 -9.12 -30.78 4.58
C ALA A 64 -9.58 -29.32 4.50
N LYS A 65 -10.83 -29.08 4.91
CA LYS A 65 -11.32 -27.72 5.18
C LYS A 65 -10.54 -27.08 6.34
N SER A 66 -10.44 -25.77 6.34
CA SER A 66 -9.85 -25.00 7.44
C SER A 66 -10.75 -24.97 8.69
N GLY A 67 -10.18 -24.49 9.79
CA GLY A 67 -10.92 -23.87 10.89
C GLY A 67 -11.54 -22.54 10.48
N GLU A 68 -12.09 -21.80 11.45
CA GLU A 68 -12.65 -20.47 11.19
C GLU A 68 -11.52 -19.47 10.94
N ILE A 69 -11.52 -18.84 9.76
CA ILE A 69 -10.49 -17.90 9.34
C ILE A 69 -10.90 -16.45 9.64
N GLU A 70 -9.99 -15.73 10.29
CA GLU A 70 -10.06 -14.28 10.48
C GLU A 70 -8.82 -13.60 9.86
N LEU A 71 -9.07 -12.52 9.12
CA LEU A 71 -8.05 -11.67 8.52
C LEU A 71 -7.90 -10.39 9.33
N LEU A 72 -6.73 -10.15 9.91
CA LEU A 72 -6.37 -8.90 10.57
C LEU A 72 -5.37 -8.12 9.73
N VAL A 73 -5.72 -6.89 9.36
CA VAL A 73 -4.81 -5.96 8.70
C VAL A 73 -4.45 -4.83 9.65
N LYS A 74 -3.16 -4.60 9.85
CA LYS A 74 -2.60 -3.52 10.67
C LYS A 74 -1.81 -2.56 9.81
N ALA A 75 -1.99 -1.26 10.01
CA ALA A 75 -1.22 -0.22 9.32
C ALA A 75 -0.28 0.49 10.29
N TYR A 76 1.01 0.48 9.97
CA TYR A 76 2.05 1.17 10.73
C TYR A 76 2.59 2.35 9.92
N ASP A 77 2.86 3.46 10.58
CA ASP A 77 3.56 4.58 9.95
C ASP A 77 5.03 4.20 9.72
N THR A 78 5.52 4.37 8.50
CA THR A 78 6.86 3.87 8.10
C THR A 78 8.00 4.62 8.81
N ASN A 79 7.77 5.87 9.21
CA ASN A 79 8.81 6.71 9.84
C ASN A 79 8.93 6.43 11.35
N THR A 80 7.79 6.25 12.02
CA THR A 80 7.72 6.09 13.47
C THR A 80 7.58 4.64 13.91
N ASN A 81 7.22 3.75 12.99
CA ASN A 81 6.86 2.36 13.23
C ASN A 81 5.72 2.18 14.25
N LEU A 82 4.89 3.22 14.43
CA LEU A 82 3.73 3.19 15.32
C LEU A 82 2.51 2.63 14.59
N LEU A 83 1.72 1.81 15.28
CA LEU A 83 0.43 1.34 14.79
C LEU A 83 -0.54 2.53 14.69
N ILE A 84 -1.05 2.78 13.49
CA ILE A 84 -1.97 3.88 13.22
C ILE A 84 -3.41 3.42 13.28
N THR A 85 -3.71 2.27 12.67
CA THR A 85 -5.04 1.67 12.69
C THR A 85 -4.94 0.19 12.36
N SER A 86 -6.00 -0.56 12.66
CA SER A 86 -6.15 -1.95 12.27
C SER A 86 -7.62 -2.29 12.10
N ASN A 87 -7.91 -3.28 11.26
CA ASN A 87 -9.27 -3.78 11.07
C ASN A 87 -9.26 -5.29 10.83
N THR A 88 -10.30 -5.97 11.31
CA THR A 88 -10.46 -7.42 11.20
C THR A 88 -11.63 -7.73 10.26
N THR A 89 -11.49 -8.78 9.47
CA THR A 89 -12.51 -9.29 8.56
C THR A 89 -12.68 -10.78 8.82
N GLU A 90 -13.89 -11.20 9.16
CA GLU A 90 -14.26 -12.61 9.23
C GLU A 90 -14.32 -13.18 7.80
N VAL A 91 -13.55 -14.23 7.55
CA VAL A 91 -13.51 -14.91 6.25
C VAL A 91 -14.38 -16.17 6.30
N GLY A 92 -14.37 -16.86 7.45
CA GLY A 92 -15.07 -18.12 7.67
C GLY A 92 -14.21 -19.32 7.28
N VAL A 93 -14.85 -20.46 7.02
CA VAL A 93 -14.17 -21.70 6.63
C VAL A 93 -13.87 -21.72 5.13
N ILE A 94 -12.65 -22.15 4.77
CA ILE A 94 -12.20 -22.37 3.39
C ILE A 94 -12.14 -23.87 3.12
N ASN A 95 -12.85 -24.35 2.09
CA ASN A 95 -12.85 -25.79 1.77
C ASN A 95 -11.52 -26.24 1.17
N ALA A 96 -11.28 -27.56 1.18
CA ALA A 96 -10.10 -28.15 0.53
C ALA A 96 -10.06 -27.81 -0.96
N GLY A 97 -8.91 -27.32 -1.45
CA GLY A 97 -8.71 -26.88 -2.83
C GLY A 97 -9.46 -25.60 -3.23
N GLU A 98 -9.98 -24.84 -2.27
CA GLU A 98 -10.72 -23.61 -2.53
C GLU A 98 -9.84 -22.36 -2.31
N THR A 99 -10.03 -21.36 -3.17
CA THR A 99 -9.49 -20.02 -2.98
C THR A 99 -10.62 -19.03 -2.69
N ILE A 100 -10.48 -18.24 -1.62
CA ILE A 100 -11.43 -17.20 -1.22
C ILE A 100 -10.73 -15.83 -1.18
N SER A 101 -11.45 -14.78 -1.59
CA SER A 101 -11.01 -13.39 -1.43
C SER A 101 -11.70 -12.73 -0.24
N ALA A 102 -10.95 -12.07 0.63
CA ALA A 102 -11.45 -11.28 1.75
C ALA A 102 -11.10 -9.80 1.57
N THR A 103 -12.05 -8.90 1.83
CA THR A 103 -11.87 -7.45 1.68
C THR A 103 -11.85 -6.75 3.03
N THR A 104 -10.76 -6.03 3.32
CA THR A 104 -10.62 -5.20 4.52
C THR A 104 -10.48 -3.72 4.14
N TYR A 105 -11.20 -2.85 4.84
CA TYR A 105 -11.14 -1.41 4.62
C TYR A 105 -10.38 -0.70 5.73
N LEU A 106 -9.49 0.23 5.36
CA LEU A 106 -8.76 1.10 6.28
C LEU A 106 -8.93 2.56 5.87
N THR A 107 -8.95 3.47 6.85
CA THR A 107 -8.88 4.92 6.60
C THR A 107 -7.57 5.44 7.17
N LEU A 108 -6.79 6.13 6.33
CA LEU A 108 -5.44 6.60 6.66
C LEU A 108 -5.27 8.06 6.24
N THR A 109 -4.34 8.74 6.91
CA THR A 109 -3.96 10.09 6.48
C THR A 109 -3.03 10.01 5.26
N LYS A 110 -3.23 10.86 4.27
CA LYS A 110 -2.46 10.85 3.02
C LYS A 110 -1.03 11.37 3.15
N ARG A 111 -0.70 12.04 4.27
CA ARG A 111 0.60 12.70 4.46
C ARG A 111 1.74 11.70 4.66
N ASN A 112 1.43 10.50 5.15
CA ASN A 112 2.42 9.53 5.58
C ASN A 112 2.47 8.34 4.62
N ASP A 113 3.56 7.58 4.72
CA ASP A 113 3.75 6.29 4.07
C ASP A 113 3.53 5.19 5.10
N TYR A 114 2.98 4.06 4.69
CA TYR A 114 2.54 3.01 5.61
C TYR A 114 3.08 1.64 5.25
N THR A 115 3.41 0.85 6.26
CA THR A 115 3.61 -0.59 6.15
C THR A 115 2.39 -1.31 6.73
N PHE A 116 1.78 -2.16 5.94
CA PHE A 116 0.75 -3.09 6.35
C PHE A 116 1.34 -4.41 6.82
N GLU A 117 0.84 -4.90 7.94
CA GLU A 117 1.02 -6.26 8.39
C GLU A 117 -0.33 -6.98 8.29
N ILE A 118 -0.33 -8.07 7.54
CA ILE A 118 -1.47 -8.96 7.35
C ILE A 118 -1.23 -10.16 8.26
N VAL A 119 -2.19 -10.50 9.10
CA VAL A 119 -2.15 -11.66 9.97
C VAL A 119 -3.40 -12.49 9.74
N ILE A 120 -3.23 -13.76 9.39
CA ILE A 120 -4.33 -14.71 9.26
C ILE A 120 -4.39 -15.53 10.54
N PHE A 121 -5.57 -15.60 11.13
CA PHE A 121 -5.87 -16.46 12.27
C PHE A 121 -6.77 -17.61 11.81
N GLU A 122 -6.48 -18.81 12.28
CA GLU A 122 -7.33 -20.00 12.16
C GLU A 122 -7.68 -20.46 13.58
N ASP A 123 -8.97 -20.51 13.89
CA ASP A 123 -9.48 -20.84 15.24
C ASP A 123 -8.82 -20.01 16.37
N GLY A 124 -8.47 -18.75 16.06
CA GLY A 124 -7.82 -17.81 16.98
C GLY A 124 -6.29 -17.92 17.07
N GLU A 125 -5.67 -18.88 16.37
CA GLU A 125 -4.21 -19.00 16.30
C GLU A 125 -3.66 -18.34 15.03
N GLY A 126 -2.64 -17.49 15.17
CA GLY A 126 -2.05 -16.77 14.03
C GLY A 126 -1.19 -17.71 13.17
N VAL A 127 -1.73 -18.17 12.05
CA VAL A 127 -1.10 -19.16 11.16
C VAL A 127 -0.21 -18.56 10.08
N LEU A 128 -0.52 -17.35 9.60
CA LEU A 128 0.25 -16.68 8.55
C LEU A 128 0.47 -15.19 8.83
N ARG A 129 1.57 -14.67 8.29
CA ARG A 129 1.89 -13.24 8.31
C ARG A 129 2.45 -12.76 6.98
N GLY A 130 1.97 -11.62 6.50
CA GLY A 130 2.46 -10.94 5.30
C GLY A 130 2.74 -9.47 5.57
N LYS A 131 3.63 -8.87 4.76
CA LYS A 131 3.91 -7.42 4.82
C LYS A 131 3.86 -6.77 3.45
N ARG A 132 3.35 -5.55 3.41
CA ARG A 132 3.21 -4.68 2.23
C ARG A 132 3.48 -3.24 2.63
N SER A 133 4.08 -2.44 1.77
CA SER A 133 4.18 -0.99 2.03
C SER A 133 3.53 -0.21 0.90
N ILE A 134 2.96 0.94 1.26
CA ILE A 134 2.39 1.92 0.35
C ILE A 134 2.98 3.29 0.65
N ALA A 135 3.32 4.03 -0.40
CA ALA A 135 3.87 5.37 -0.27
C ALA A 135 3.12 6.37 -1.16
N LYS A 136 3.32 7.66 -0.87
CA LYS A 136 2.86 8.80 -1.72
C LYS A 136 1.34 8.93 -1.84
N LEU A 137 0.59 8.52 -0.82
CA LEU A 137 -0.88 8.74 -0.76
C LEU A 137 -1.27 10.24 -0.87
N SER A 138 -0.34 11.15 -0.59
CA SER A 138 -0.50 12.60 -0.75
C SER A 138 -0.77 13.04 -2.18
N ARG A 139 -0.43 12.20 -3.17
CA ARG A 139 -0.69 12.44 -4.59
C ARG A 139 -2.12 12.13 -5.02
N LEU A 140 -2.89 11.39 -4.22
CA LEU A 140 -4.29 11.14 -4.53
C LEU A 140 -5.05 12.46 -4.54
N GLU A 141 -5.64 12.80 -5.68
CA GLU A 141 -6.46 14.01 -5.79
C GLU A 141 -7.81 13.78 -5.10
N PRO A 142 -8.23 14.66 -4.19
CA PRO A 142 -9.56 14.55 -3.58
C PRO A 142 -10.65 14.71 -4.65
N PRO A 143 -11.75 13.95 -4.58
CA PRO A 143 -12.84 14.05 -5.55
C PRO A 143 -13.55 15.41 -5.52
N SER A 144 -13.38 16.18 -4.44
CA SER A 144 -13.91 17.54 -4.31
C SER A 144 -13.08 18.60 -5.05
N VAL A 145 -11.84 18.29 -5.42
CA VAL A 145 -10.95 19.22 -6.11
C VAL A 145 -11.31 19.24 -7.59
N ALA A 146 -11.53 20.45 -8.13
CA ALA A 146 -11.84 20.60 -9.54
C ALA A 146 -10.64 20.18 -10.41
N GLN A 147 -10.88 19.29 -11.39
CA GLN A 147 -9.85 18.88 -12.34
C GLN A 147 -9.91 19.81 -13.56
N ILE A 148 -9.01 20.79 -13.60
CA ILE A 148 -8.94 21.79 -14.66
C ILE A 148 -7.54 21.94 -15.24
N ALA A 149 -7.46 22.43 -16.46
CA ALA A 149 -6.22 22.86 -17.10
C ALA A 149 -6.34 24.28 -17.64
N ILE A 150 -5.28 25.08 -17.51
CA ILE A 150 -5.13 26.32 -18.28
C ILE A 150 -4.41 25.91 -19.55
N ARG A 151 -5.15 25.82 -20.66
CA ARG A 151 -4.64 25.36 -21.94
C ARG A 151 -3.67 26.36 -22.55
N GLU A 152 -4.04 27.63 -22.49
CA GLU A 152 -3.28 28.73 -23.09
C GLU A 152 -3.63 30.05 -22.39
N ILE A 153 -2.68 30.98 -22.42
CA ILE A 153 -2.86 32.37 -21.99
C ILE A 153 -2.46 33.26 -23.15
N ASP A 154 -3.44 33.95 -23.71
CA ASP A 154 -3.24 34.92 -24.77
C ASP A 154 -3.19 36.34 -24.22
N PHE A 155 -2.33 37.15 -24.84
CA PHE A 155 -2.18 38.56 -24.51
C PHE A 155 -2.31 39.41 -25.75
N TYR A 156 -3.06 40.50 -25.66
CA TYR A 156 -3.01 41.56 -26.64
C TYR A 156 -3.06 42.92 -25.97
N VAL A 157 -2.46 43.92 -26.64
CA VAL A 157 -2.52 45.31 -26.19
C VAL A 157 -3.83 45.90 -26.69
N ASP A 158 -4.75 46.18 -25.77
CA ASP A 158 -6.06 46.76 -26.08
C ASP A 158 -5.97 48.27 -26.31
N ALA A 159 -5.19 48.96 -25.47
CA ALA A 159 -4.96 50.39 -25.57
C ALA A 159 -3.60 50.81 -25.00
N VAL A 160 -3.13 52.00 -25.39
CA VAL A 160 -2.02 52.70 -24.73
C VAL A 160 -2.53 54.05 -24.23
N GLU A 161 -2.50 54.24 -22.92
CA GLU A 161 -2.99 55.42 -22.23
C GLU A 161 -1.82 56.30 -21.79
N VAL A 162 -1.95 57.61 -21.97
CA VAL A 162 -0.91 58.59 -21.64
C VAL A 162 -1.34 59.44 -20.44
N ASP A 163 -0.66 59.26 -19.31
CA ASP A 163 -0.75 60.14 -18.14
C ASP A 163 0.18 61.35 -18.38
N ARG A 164 -0.40 62.43 -18.91
CA ARG A 164 0.33 63.67 -19.24
C ARG A 164 0.85 64.40 -18.01
N GLU A 165 0.21 64.25 -16.85
CA GLU A 165 0.66 64.91 -15.62
C GLU A 165 1.93 64.26 -15.08
N LYS A 166 1.99 62.92 -15.13
CA LYS A 166 3.16 62.17 -14.65
C LYS A 166 4.18 61.87 -15.73
N ASN A 167 3.90 62.26 -16.98
CA ASN A 167 4.69 61.92 -18.17
C ASN A 167 4.96 60.40 -18.24
N ARG A 168 3.90 59.60 -18.09
CA ARG A 168 3.95 58.13 -18.11
C ARG A 168 2.96 57.58 -19.13
N GLU A 169 3.35 56.49 -19.76
CA GLU A 169 2.48 55.74 -20.65
C GLU A 169 2.16 54.39 -20.01
N TYR A 170 0.92 53.95 -20.14
CA TYR A 170 0.43 52.68 -19.64
C TYR A 170 -0.15 51.87 -20.79
N ALA A 171 0.22 50.59 -20.90
CA ALA A 171 -0.43 49.66 -21.78
C ALA A 171 -1.55 48.94 -21.03
N VAL A 172 -2.74 48.89 -21.63
CA VAL A 172 -3.86 48.07 -21.17
C VAL A 172 -3.74 46.72 -21.87
N ILE A 173 -3.40 45.69 -21.11
CA ILE A 173 -3.19 44.33 -21.61
C ILE A 173 -4.43 43.51 -21.33
N ASN A 174 -5.14 43.11 -22.38
CA ASN A 174 -6.16 42.09 -22.26
C ASN A 174 -5.49 40.72 -22.15
N THR A 175 -5.82 40.00 -21.09
CA THR A 175 -5.36 38.63 -20.85
C THR A 175 -6.53 37.68 -21.04
N THR A 176 -6.45 36.81 -22.04
CA THR A 176 -7.46 35.77 -22.31
C THR A 176 -6.96 34.41 -21.84
N LEU A 177 -7.78 33.73 -21.04
CA LEU A 177 -7.53 32.42 -20.46
C LEU A 177 -8.43 31.38 -21.14
N TYR A 178 -7.82 30.30 -21.61
CA TYR A 178 -8.52 29.10 -22.08
C TYR A 178 -8.45 28.05 -20.97
N VAL A 179 -9.58 27.80 -20.31
CA VAL A 179 -9.66 26.87 -19.17
C VAL A 179 -10.46 25.64 -19.55
N ASP A 180 -9.82 24.48 -19.57
CA ASP A 180 -10.45 23.18 -19.82
C ASP A 180 -10.94 22.58 -18.51
N ASN A 181 -12.18 22.10 -18.48
CA ASN A 181 -12.67 21.24 -17.40
C ASN A 181 -12.49 19.77 -17.79
N LEU A 182 -11.55 19.11 -17.12
CA LEU A 182 -11.19 17.70 -17.33
C LEU A 182 -11.94 16.75 -16.39
N GLY A 183 -12.62 17.29 -15.39
CA GLY A 183 -13.43 16.54 -14.44
C GLY A 183 -14.91 16.75 -14.64
N LYS A 184 -15.66 16.53 -13.56
CA LYS A 184 -17.12 16.74 -13.51
C LYS A 184 -17.49 18.22 -13.60
N ASP A 185 -18.76 18.49 -13.84
CA ASP A 185 -19.35 19.83 -13.74
C ASP A 185 -18.92 20.54 -12.44
N VAL A 186 -18.44 21.78 -12.56
CA VAL A 186 -17.92 22.55 -11.42
C VAL A 186 -18.28 24.04 -11.52
N SER A 187 -18.48 24.67 -10.36
CA SER A 187 -18.73 26.10 -10.20
C SER A 187 -17.83 26.71 -9.13
N ASP A 188 -17.98 28.01 -8.88
CA ASP A 188 -17.38 28.73 -7.75
C ASP A 188 -15.85 28.76 -7.76
N LEU A 189 -15.26 28.69 -8.95
CA LEU A 189 -13.83 28.89 -9.17
C LEU A 189 -13.55 30.36 -9.45
N ARG A 190 -12.54 30.92 -8.79
CA ARG A 190 -12.08 32.29 -9.02
C ARG A 190 -10.64 32.29 -9.49
N THR A 191 -10.31 33.22 -10.36
CA THR A 191 -8.96 33.36 -10.89
C THR A 191 -8.38 34.71 -10.53
N LEU A 192 -7.15 34.71 -10.02
CA LEU A 192 -6.35 35.90 -9.82
C LEU A 192 -5.30 35.99 -10.94
N ILE A 193 -5.33 37.08 -11.69
CA ILE A 193 -4.29 37.43 -12.66
C ILE A 193 -3.45 38.55 -12.05
N LYS A 194 -2.13 38.44 -12.09
CA LYS A 194 -1.19 39.46 -11.60
C LYS A 194 -0.19 39.78 -12.70
N ALA A 195 0.05 41.06 -12.94
CA ALA A 195 1.16 41.52 -13.76
C ALA A 195 2.34 41.88 -12.84
N ARG A 196 3.48 41.23 -13.06
CA ARG A 196 4.73 41.49 -12.33
C ARG A 196 5.77 42.04 -13.28
N ASP A 197 6.35 43.19 -12.94
CA ASP A 197 7.47 43.77 -13.69
C ASP A 197 8.66 42.79 -13.67
N ASN A 198 9.20 42.46 -14.84
CA ASN A 198 10.19 41.39 -14.97
C ASN A 198 11.53 41.73 -14.32
N GLU A 199 11.90 43.02 -14.29
CA GLU A 199 13.17 43.51 -13.75
C GLU A 199 13.09 43.65 -12.22
N THR A 200 12.10 44.38 -11.73
CA THR A 200 11.95 44.73 -10.30
C THR A 200 11.23 43.64 -9.50
N ARG A 201 10.54 42.71 -10.18
CA ARG A 201 9.71 41.65 -9.60
C ARG A 201 8.55 42.18 -8.75
N LEU A 202 8.22 43.46 -8.85
CA LEU A 202 7.07 44.07 -8.17
C LEU A 202 5.77 43.81 -8.94
N ILE A 203 4.68 43.59 -8.21
CA ILE A 203 3.34 43.48 -8.81
C ILE A 203 2.91 44.90 -9.19
N THR A 204 2.63 45.11 -10.48
CA THR A 204 2.20 46.42 -10.99
C THR A 204 0.68 46.54 -11.03
N ASP A 205 -0.02 45.44 -11.28
CA ASP A 205 -1.48 45.38 -11.28
C ASP A 205 -1.96 43.93 -11.05
N ARG A 206 -3.21 43.78 -10.60
CA ARG A 206 -3.86 42.48 -10.38
C ARG A 206 -5.38 42.56 -10.54
N LYS A 207 -5.98 41.48 -11.03
CA LYS A 207 -7.44 41.39 -11.23
C LYS A 207 -7.98 40.03 -10.83
N TRP A 208 -9.12 40.04 -10.14
CA TRP A 208 -9.90 38.84 -9.87
C TRP A 208 -10.97 38.65 -10.94
N LEU A 209 -11.15 37.42 -11.39
CA LEU A 209 -12.17 36.99 -12.34
C LEU A 209 -12.94 35.80 -11.78
N ASP A 210 -14.22 35.69 -12.13
CA ASP A 210 -15.03 34.51 -11.86
C ASP A 210 -15.00 33.57 -13.08
N LEU A 211 -14.70 32.29 -12.85
CA LEU A 211 -14.75 31.28 -13.91
C LEU A 211 -16.18 30.76 -14.13
N GLY A 212 -17.14 31.10 -13.29
CA GLY A 212 -18.54 30.71 -13.42
C GLY A 212 -18.73 29.19 -13.43
N TYR A 213 -19.78 28.74 -14.11
CA TYR A 213 -20.04 27.32 -14.32
C TYR A 213 -19.18 26.77 -15.47
N LEU A 214 -18.43 25.71 -15.19
CA LEU A 214 -17.63 24.96 -16.15
C LEU A 214 -18.23 23.57 -16.31
N LYS A 215 -18.78 23.30 -17.51
CA LYS A 215 -19.33 21.99 -17.83
C LYS A 215 -18.22 20.97 -18.07
N GLU A 216 -18.42 19.73 -17.66
CA GLU A 216 -17.55 18.59 -17.93
C GLU A 216 -17.17 18.51 -19.42
N GLY A 217 -15.86 18.34 -19.68
CA GLY A 217 -15.30 18.19 -21.02
C GLY A 217 -15.35 19.44 -21.89
N THR A 218 -15.53 20.63 -21.31
CA THR A 218 -15.60 21.90 -22.07
C THR A 218 -14.43 22.83 -21.80
N THR A 219 -14.13 23.67 -22.78
CA THR A 219 -13.22 24.81 -22.66
C THR A 219 -14.01 26.09 -22.44
N SER A 220 -13.63 26.85 -21.42
CA SER A 220 -14.23 28.13 -21.07
C SER A 220 -13.23 29.26 -21.31
N LEU A 221 -13.69 30.34 -21.93
CA LEU A 221 -12.88 31.52 -22.22
C LEU A 221 -13.16 32.60 -21.17
N ARG A 222 -12.12 33.15 -20.56
CA ARG A 222 -12.22 34.28 -19.62
C ARG A 222 -11.20 35.34 -19.95
N TYR A 223 -11.60 36.60 -19.89
CA TYR A 223 -10.73 37.72 -20.20
C TYR A 223 -10.65 38.69 -19.03
N GLY A 224 -9.52 39.37 -18.91
CA GLY A 224 -9.34 40.44 -17.94
C GLY A 224 -8.25 41.41 -18.37
N ASP A 225 -8.56 42.69 -18.29
CA ASP A 225 -7.59 43.74 -18.58
C ASP A 225 -6.78 44.12 -17.35
N LEU A 226 -5.46 44.23 -17.52
CA LEU A 226 -4.52 44.75 -16.53
C LEU A 226 -3.76 45.94 -17.12
N GLN A 227 -3.52 46.95 -16.31
CA GLN A 227 -2.80 48.15 -16.70
C GLN A 227 -1.34 48.10 -16.22
N VAL A 228 -0.40 48.18 -17.15
CA VAL A 228 1.04 48.10 -16.87
C VAL A 228 1.78 49.29 -17.48
N LEU A 229 2.97 49.65 -16.99
CA LEU A 229 3.74 50.72 -17.63
C LEU A 229 4.20 50.28 -19.02
N ASN A 230 4.06 51.16 -20.01
CA ASN A 230 4.54 50.91 -21.36
C ASN A 230 6.08 50.87 -21.41
N GLY A 231 6.64 50.15 -22.39
CA GLY A 231 8.10 50.08 -22.57
C GLY A 231 8.84 49.12 -21.62
N ARG A 232 8.11 48.29 -20.86
CA ARG A 232 8.66 47.33 -19.89
C ARG A 232 8.18 45.91 -20.15
N ASP A 233 8.93 44.93 -19.67
CA ASP A 233 8.55 43.53 -19.79
C ASP A 233 7.92 43.01 -18.51
N TYR A 234 6.94 42.13 -18.66
CA TYR A 234 6.10 41.65 -17.57
C TYR A 234 5.92 40.15 -17.60
N VAL A 235 5.90 39.55 -16.42
CA VAL A 235 5.41 38.18 -16.22
C VAL A 235 3.98 38.29 -15.70
N PHE A 236 3.05 37.69 -16.42
CA PHE A 236 1.66 37.55 -16.01
C PHE A 236 1.51 36.20 -15.30
N GLU A 237 1.13 36.22 -14.04
CA GLU A 237 0.89 35.03 -13.22
C GLU A 237 -0.62 34.84 -13.05
N VAL A 238 -1.10 33.62 -13.29
CA VAL A 238 -2.50 33.22 -13.17
C VAL A 238 -2.60 32.16 -12.07
N GLN A 239 -3.52 32.37 -11.13
CA GLN A 239 -3.81 31.42 -10.05
C GLN A 239 -5.30 31.15 -10.01
N VAL A 240 -5.72 29.90 -10.18
CA VAL A 240 -7.11 29.48 -10.02
C VAL A 240 -7.32 28.94 -8.62
N TRP A 241 -8.36 29.47 -7.97
CA TRP A 241 -8.74 29.20 -6.60
C TRP A 241 -10.07 28.48 -6.56
N GLN A 242 -10.13 27.41 -5.78
CA GLN A 242 -11.36 26.80 -5.32
C GLN A 242 -11.49 27.09 -3.83
N SER A 243 -12.51 27.87 -3.47
CA SER A 243 -12.68 28.42 -2.12
C SER A 243 -11.43 29.22 -1.67
N GLU A 244 -10.61 28.67 -0.77
CA GLU A 244 -9.40 29.30 -0.22
C GLU A 244 -8.10 28.57 -0.64
N ARG A 245 -8.19 27.66 -1.62
CA ARG A 245 -7.05 26.86 -2.08
C ARG A 245 -6.74 27.16 -3.53
N ILE A 246 -5.45 27.36 -3.83
CA ILE A 246 -4.95 27.36 -5.21
C ILE A 246 -4.97 25.93 -5.73
N ILE A 247 -5.68 25.71 -6.84
CA ILE A 247 -5.79 24.41 -7.51
C ILE A 247 -5.04 24.36 -8.83
N LYS A 248 -4.74 25.53 -9.43
CA LYS A 248 -3.97 25.62 -10.66
C LYS A 248 -3.18 26.93 -10.71
N GLU A 249 -1.99 26.86 -11.29
CA GLU A 249 -1.16 28.03 -11.58
C GLU A 249 -0.66 27.94 -13.03
N SER A 250 -0.51 29.10 -13.67
CA SER A 250 0.13 29.22 -14.99
C SER A 250 0.73 30.63 -15.12
N SER A 251 1.60 30.83 -16.10
CA SER A 251 2.21 32.12 -16.35
C SER A 251 2.54 32.35 -17.81
N GLY A 252 2.51 33.60 -18.25
CA GLY A 252 2.97 34.01 -19.58
C GLY A 252 3.81 35.29 -19.51
N MET A 253 4.58 35.56 -20.56
CA MET A 253 5.40 36.77 -20.66
C MET A 253 4.83 37.73 -21.69
N VAL A 254 4.80 39.01 -21.33
CA VAL A 254 4.44 40.10 -22.23
C VAL A 254 5.63 41.04 -22.32
N PHE A 255 6.02 41.33 -23.56
CA PHE A 255 7.19 42.13 -23.84
C PHE A 255 6.77 43.46 -24.47
N LEU A 256 6.92 44.57 -23.73
CA LEU A 256 6.60 45.91 -24.24
C LEU A 256 7.86 46.77 -24.39
N SER A 257 9.02 46.33 -23.90
CA SER A 257 10.27 47.06 -24.15
C SER A 257 10.67 47.01 -25.64
N PRO A 258 11.26 48.09 -26.17
CA PRO A 258 11.61 48.19 -27.59
C PRO A 258 12.60 47.08 -28.02
N PHE A 259 12.44 46.59 -29.25
CA PHE A 259 13.11 45.40 -29.81
C PHE A 259 14.64 45.45 -29.97
N VAL A 260 15.33 46.44 -29.41
CA VAL A 260 16.78 46.58 -29.60
C VAL A 260 17.50 45.49 -28.79
N ASN A 261 18.09 44.53 -29.51
CA ASN A 261 18.91 43.40 -29.01
C ASN A 261 18.17 42.32 -28.22
N ARG A 262 17.30 41.54 -28.88
CA ARG A 262 16.82 40.27 -28.31
C ARG A 262 17.25 39.06 -29.11
N THR A 263 18.00 38.18 -28.45
CA THR A 263 18.07 36.77 -28.83
C THR A 263 16.80 36.10 -28.31
N VAL A 264 15.79 35.95 -29.16
CA VAL A 264 14.56 35.25 -28.80
C VAL A 264 14.85 33.77 -28.83
N VAL A 265 15.02 33.14 -27.66
CA VAL A 265 14.97 31.69 -27.55
C VAL A 265 13.49 31.30 -27.52
N ILE A 266 12.92 31.04 -28.70
CA ILE A 266 11.61 30.38 -28.80
C ILE A 266 11.86 28.88 -28.65
N ALA A 267 12.15 28.49 -27.42
CA ALA A 267 12.03 27.12 -26.95
C ALA A 267 11.80 27.24 -25.46
N ALA A 268 10.54 27.50 -25.09
CA ALA A 268 10.08 26.97 -23.82
C ALA A 268 10.20 25.45 -23.99
N GLU A 269 11.32 24.87 -23.57
CA GLU A 269 11.25 23.51 -23.09
C GLU A 269 10.28 23.58 -21.92
N GLU A 270 9.00 23.33 -22.20
CA GLU A 270 8.07 22.89 -21.19
C GLU A 270 8.74 21.68 -20.56
N LYS A 271 9.35 21.89 -19.41
CA LYS A 271 9.68 20.80 -18.53
C LYS A 271 8.35 20.35 -17.93
N THR A 272 7.57 19.63 -18.73
CA THR A 272 6.51 18.76 -18.25
C THR A 272 7.25 17.71 -17.44
N VAL A 273 7.45 18.01 -16.16
CA VAL A 273 7.72 16.97 -15.20
C VAL A 273 6.39 16.23 -15.13
N GLU A 274 6.24 15.20 -15.97
CA GLU A 274 5.28 14.14 -15.73
C GLU A 274 5.68 13.49 -14.40
N ILE A 275 5.22 14.09 -13.31
CA ILE A 275 5.22 13.42 -12.02
C ILE A 275 4.08 12.41 -12.19
N SER A 276 4.40 11.21 -12.68
CA SER A 276 3.43 10.11 -12.68
C SER A 276 2.80 10.06 -11.29
N PRO A 277 1.46 10.19 -11.15
CA PRO A 277 0.77 10.24 -9.88
C PRO A 277 0.72 8.86 -9.20
N GLU A 278 1.68 7.99 -9.52
CA GLU A 278 1.64 6.60 -9.15
C GLU A 278 1.93 6.46 -7.66
N VAL A 279 0.96 5.86 -6.99
CA VAL A 279 1.10 5.36 -5.64
C VAL A 279 2.03 4.16 -5.71
N GLU A 280 3.12 4.18 -4.96
CA GLU A 280 4.09 3.10 -4.98
C GLU A 280 3.66 2.03 -3.97
N ILE A 281 3.48 0.81 -4.46
CA ILE A 281 3.20 -0.38 -3.65
C ILE A 281 4.37 -1.35 -3.87
N THR A 282 4.96 -1.84 -2.78
CA THR A 282 6.09 -2.78 -2.83
C THR A 282 5.63 -4.22 -3.05
N ASP A 283 6.47 -5.08 -3.65
CA ASP A 283 6.27 -6.54 -3.85
C ASP A 283 6.31 -7.39 -2.58
N PHE A 284 5.78 -8.63 -2.64
CA PHE A 284 5.35 -9.42 -1.45
C PHE A 284 6.55 -9.97 -0.73
N MET A 285 6.66 -9.62 0.55
CA MET A 285 7.66 -10.21 1.43
C MET A 285 6.92 -11.06 2.45
N SER A 286 6.89 -12.37 2.20
CA SER A 286 6.67 -13.35 3.27
C SER A 286 7.77 -13.12 4.30
N ALA A 287 7.40 -12.74 5.52
CA ALA A 287 8.37 -12.79 6.60
C ALA A 287 8.84 -14.25 6.70
N PRO A 288 10.16 -14.54 6.81
CA PRO A 288 10.60 -15.90 6.99
C PRO A 288 9.88 -16.44 8.22
N THR A 289 9.08 -17.49 8.03
CA THR A 289 8.58 -18.30 9.13
C THR A 289 9.80 -18.59 9.97
N ALA A 290 9.82 -18.13 11.22
CA ALA A 290 10.89 -18.50 12.13
C ALA A 290 11.01 -20.02 12.00
N PRO A 291 12.21 -20.56 11.69
CA PRO A 291 12.36 -22.01 11.64
C PRO A 291 11.76 -22.53 12.94
N PRO A 292 10.93 -23.58 12.89
CA PRO A 292 10.28 -24.09 14.09
C PRO A 292 11.35 -24.14 15.15
N ARG A 293 11.13 -23.45 16.29
CA ARG A 293 12.05 -23.58 17.43
C ARG A 293 12.29 -25.06 17.52
N ALA A 294 13.54 -25.49 17.34
CA ALA A 294 13.88 -26.88 17.50
C ALA A 294 13.31 -27.25 18.86
N TYR A 295 12.20 -28.00 18.86
CA TYR A 295 11.76 -28.65 20.06
C TYR A 295 13.01 -29.37 20.52
N PRO A 296 13.44 -29.21 21.79
CA PRO A 296 14.46 -30.10 22.30
C PRO A 296 13.98 -31.48 21.90
N THR A 297 14.74 -32.14 21.01
CA THR A 297 14.43 -33.48 20.59
C THR A 297 14.13 -34.20 21.89
N PRO A 298 12.95 -34.83 22.03
CA PRO A 298 12.79 -35.77 23.12
C PRO A 298 14.01 -36.66 22.97
N VAL A 299 14.91 -36.60 23.95
CA VAL A 299 15.98 -37.58 24.07
C VAL A 299 15.22 -38.89 23.86
N PRO A 300 15.56 -39.71 22.86
CA PRO A 300 14.89 -40.99 22.71
C PRO A 300 14.98 -41.59 24.11
N GLU A 301 13.85 -41.80 24.78
CA GLU A 301 13.87 -42.65 25.96
C GLU A 301 14.53 -43.91 25.43
N GLU A 302 15.78 -44.13 25.86
CA GLU A 302 16.53 -45.29 25.46
C GLU A 302 15.57 -46.46 25.68
N PRO A 303 15.21 -47.22 24.62
CA PRO A 303 14.18 -48.24 24.75
C PRO A 303 14.55 -49.08 25.95
N GLY A 304 13.71 -49.05 27.00
CA GLY A 304 14.09 -49.43 28.36
C GLY A 304 14.73 -50.81 28.44
N PHE A 305 16.04 -50.88 28.20
CA PHE A 305 16.84 -52.10 28.29
C PHE A 305 17.11 -52.46 29.75
N GLU A 306 16.71 -51.61 30.70
CA GLU A 306 16.67 -51.97 32.12
C GLU A 306 15.81 -53.21 32.36
N ALA A 307 14.65 -53.34 31.69
CA ALA A 307 13.82 -54.54 31.81
C ALA A 307 14.49 -55.80 31.21
N LEU A 308 15.26 -55.64 30.13
CA LEU A 308 16.01 -56.75 29.51
C LEU A 308 17.23 -57.16 30.34
N SER A 309 17.92 -56.20 30.98
CA SER A 309 19.01 -56.49 31.93
C SER A 309 18.50 -57.15 33.22
N ALA A 310 17.33 -56.74 33.73
CA ALA A 310 16.68 -57.37 34.87
C ALA A 310 16.21 -58.79 34.54
N ALA A 311 15.67 -59.02 33.33
CA ALA A 311 15.30 -60.35 32.87
C ALA A 311 16.51 -61.28 32.72
N PHE A 312 17.63 -60.79 32.15
CA PHE A 312 18.87 -61.57 32.05
C PHE A 312 19.50 -61.88 33.42
N ALA A 313 19.53 -60.91 34.33
CA ALA A 313 20.02 -61.12 35.69
C ALA A 313 19.16 -62.14 36.46
N SER A 314 17.83 -62.06 36.32
CA SER A 314 16.88 -63.02 36.90
C SER A 314 17.10 -64.43 36.37
N PHE A 315 17.38 -64.56 35.07
CA PHE A 315 17.66 -65.85 34.44
C PHE A 315 18.98 -66.47 34.91
N ILE A 316 20.03 -65.66 35.13
CA ILE A 316 21.33 -66.08 35.67
C ILE A 316 21.20 -66.51 37.13
N VAL A 317 20.46 -65.77 37.95
CA VAL A 317 20.21 -66.11 39.37
C VAL A 317 19.37 -67.40 39.48
N PHE A 318 18.35 -67.57 38.64
CA PHE A 318 17.53 -68.78 38.62
C PHE A 318 18.33 -70.02 38.19
N SER A 319 19.19 -69.89 37.19
CA SER A 319 20.06 -70.98 36.73
C SER A 319 21.18 -71.33 37.73
N LEU A 320 21.71 -70.36 38.49
CA LEU A 320 22.63 -70.62 39.61
C LEU A 320 21.94 -71.31 40.80
N LEU A 321 20.70 -70.93 41.13
CA LEU A 321 19.92 -71.58 42.20
C LEU A 321 19.55 -73.04 41.86
N LEU A 322 19.22 -73.31 40.59
CA LEU A 322 19.01 -74.67 40.08
C LEU A 322 20.30 -75.53 40.12
N LYS A 323 21.47 -74.92 39.90
CA LYS A 323 22.77 -75.61 40.00
C LYS A 323 23.15 -75.89 41.45
N ARG A 324 22.84 -74.99 42.39
CA ARG A 324 23.10 -75.16 43.83
C ARG A 324 22.23 -76.24 44.47
N ARG A 325 20.99 -76.41 44.00
CA ARG A 325 20.09 -77.48 44.47
C ARG A 325 20.49 -78.89 44.04
N LYS A 326 21.38 -79.03 43.05
CA LYS A 326 21.94 -80.32 42.62
C LYS A 326 23.29 -80.66 43.27
N GLY A 327 23.87 -79.75 44.06
CA GLY A 327 25.19 -79.92 44.69
C GLY A 327 25.16 -80.04 46.22
N GLY A 328 24.00 -80.24 46.83
CA GLY A 328 23.85 -80.46 48.28
C GLY A 328 23.29 -81.85 48.56
N ALA A 329 24.19 -82.83 48.61
CA ALA A 329 24.08 -84.10 49.32
C ALA A 329 25.34 -84.23 50.18
#